data_AF-A0A1B3CV20-F1
#
_entry.id   AF-A0A1B3CV20-F1
#
_cell.length_a   1.000
_cell.length_b   1.000
_cell.length_c   1.000
_cell.angle_alpha   90.00
_cell.angle_beta   90.00
_cell.angle_gamma   90.00
#
_symmetry.space_group_name_H-M   'P 1'
#
loop_
_entity.id
_entity.type
_entity.pdbx_description
1 polymer ?
#
loop_
_entity_poly.entity_id
_entity_poly.type
_entity_poly.pdbx_seq_one_letter_code
_entity_poly.pdbx_strand_id
1 'polypeptide(L)'
;MILLISDLHLEEERPDITRAFLDLLHGRARGAQALYILGDFFEAWIGDDGMTPFQRSICAALRELSDSGTPIFIMHGNRDFLIGKAFCKTTGATLLKDPSVVQLHGEPVLLMHGDSLCTRDLGYMKLRRILRNPLVLFILRHLPLRARHALARKLRSESRAQTRMKANDIVDVTPEEVPRVMQQFGVRTLVHGHTHRPAIHKLQIGDQAAKRIVLGDWDKQGWALQVDEQGFQLAAFDFVNPQLALPGA
;
A
#
# COMPACT_ATOMS: atom_id res chain seq x y z
N MET A 1 -10.99 -16.03 -4.84
CA MET A 1 -10.90 -14.77 -4.06
C MET A 1 -9.64 -14.01 -4.45
N ILE A 2 -9.69 -12.68 -4.40
CA ILE A 2 -8.57 -11.74 -4.58
C ILE A 2 -8.38 -10.99 -3.26
N LEU A 3 -7.13 -10.69 -2.90
CA LEU A 3 -6.79 -9.91 -1.70
C LEU A 3 -6.16 -8.57 -2.07
N LEU A 4 -6.52 -7.52 -1.34
CA LEU A 4 -5.89 -6.21 -1.42
C LEU A 4 -5.51 -5.72 -0.01
N ILE A 5 -4.27 -5.23 0.13
CA ILE A 5 -3.68 -4.70 1.37
C ILE A 5 -2.85 -3.43 1.07
N SER A 6 -2.57 -2.60 2.07
CA SER A 6 -1.68 -1.44 1.97
C SER A 6 -1.23 -1.00 3.37
N ASP A 7 -0.35 -0.01 3.44
CA ASP A 7 0.00 0.71 4.67
C ASP A 7 0.46 -0.25 5.79
N LEU A 8 1.32 -1.20 5.41
CA LEU A 8 1.88 -2.18 6.33
C LEU A 8 3.03 -1.57 7.14
N HIS A 9 3.81 -0.69 6.51
CA HIS A 9 5.00 -0.08 7.11
C HIS A 9 5.98 -1.11 7.68
N LEU A 10 6.25 -2.20 6.94
CA LEU A 10 7.18 -3.25 7.38
C LEU A 10 8.56 -2.65 7.72
N GLU A 11 9.01 -2.90 8.95
CA GLU A 11 10.32 -2.53 9.48
C GLU A 11 10.83 -3.55 10.51
N GLU A 12 12.14 -3.54 10.77
CA GLU A 12 12.83 -4.52 11.62
C GLU A 12 12.32 -4.46 13.08
N GLU A 13 11.90 -3.27 13.50
CA GLU A 13 11.42 -2.95 14.84
C GLU A 13 9.94 -3.32 15.07
N ARG A 14 9.23 -3.79 14.03
CA ARG A 14 7.83 -4.24 14.08
C ARG A 14 7.67 -5.73 13.70
N PRO A 15 8.23 -6.66 14.50
CA PRO A 15 8.14 -8.09 14.22
C PRO A 15 6.71 -8.64 14.35
N ASP A 16 5.83 -7.95 15.09
CA ASP A 16 4.41 -8.23 15.20
C ASP A 16 3.69 -8.10 13.85
N ILE A 17 3.88 -6.96 13.16
CA ILE A 17 3.34 -6.74 11.81
C ILE A 17 3.94 -7.75 10.82
N THR A 18 5.26 -7.96 10.90
CA THR A 18 5.96 -8.92 10.05
C THR A 18 5.36 -10.32 10.18
N ARG A 19 5.14 -10.80 11.40
CA ARG A 19 4.54 -12.13 11.62
C ARG A 19 3.14 -12.22 11.03
N ALA A 20 2.28 -11.24 11.31
CA ALA A 20 0.92 -11.23 10.78
C ALA A 20 0.90 -11.22 9.24
N PHE A 21 1.86 -10.52 8.63
CA PHE A 21 2.01 -10.50 7.18
C PHE A 21 2.44 -11.87 6.63
N LEU A 22 3.44 -12.51 7.26
CA LEU A 22 3.88 -13.86 6.87
C LEU A 22 2.75 -14.90 7.05
N ASP A 23 1.97 -14.79 8.12
CA ASP A 23 0.79 -15.66 8.34
C ASP A 23 -0.27 -15.45 7.24
N LEU A 24 -0.51 -14.20 6.83
CA LEU A 24 -1.37 -13.90 5.68
C LEU A 24 -0.84 -14.54 4.39
N LEU A 25 0.48 -14.47 4.14
CA LEU A 25 1.11 -15.07 2.96
C LEU A 25 0.98 -16.60 2.95
N HIS A 26 1.28 -17.26 4.07
CA HIS A 26 1.22 -18.72 4.18
C HIS A 26 -0.22 -19.27 4.22
N GLY A 27 -1.15 -18.47 4.75
CA GLY A 27 -2.56 -18.80 4.84
C GLY A 27 -3.38 -18.24 3.69
N ARG A 28 -4.12 -17.16 3.95
CA ARG A 28 -5.17 -16.62 3.07
C ARG A 28 -4.69 -16.26 1.67
N ALA A 29 -3.47 -15.77 1.51
CA ALA A 29 -2.95 -15.38 0.21
C ALA A 29 -2.57 -16.60 -0.64
N ARG A 30 -2.18 -17.72 -0.01
CA ARG A 30 -1.82 -18.95 -0.73
C ARG A 30 -3.06 -19.52 -1.42
N GLY A 31 -3.01 -19.61 -2.75
CA GLY A 31 -4.17 -20.03 -3.55
C GLY A 31 -5.19 -18.92 -3.83
N ALA A 32 -4.93 -17.68 -3.38
CA ALA A 32 -5.68 -16.53 -3.87
C ALA A 32 -5.38 -16.31 -5.37
N GLN A 33 -6.37 -15.79 -6.10
CA GLN A 33 -6.25 -15.49 -7.52
C GLN A 33 -5.27 -14.35 -7.79
N ALA A 34 -5.10 -13.44 -6.84
CA ALA A 34 -4.08 -12.39 -6.84
C ALA A 34 -3.98 -11.74 -5.45
N LEU A 35 -2.80 -11.20 -5.15
CA LEU A 35 -2.55 -10.29 -4.04
C LEU A 35 -2.15 -8.91 -4.60
N TYR A 36 -2.87 -7.86 -4.23
CA TYR A 36 -2.52 -6.48 -4.52
C TYR A 36 -2.02 -5.77 -3.27
N ILE A 37 -0.90 -5.05 -3.39
CA ILE A 37 -0.29 -4.27 -2.33
C ILE A 37 -0.29 -2.79 -2.77
N LEU A 38 -1.17 -1.97 -2.21
CA LEU A 38 -1.45 -0.60 -2.67
C LEU A 38 -0.60 0.48 -1.98
N GLY A 39 0.72 0.27 -1.96
CA GLY A 39 1.69 1.22 -1.43
C GLY A 39 1.89 1.17 0.10
N ASP A 40 2.95 1.87 0.53
CA ASP A 40 3.42 1.93 1.92
C ASP A 40 3.59 0.52 2.53
N PHE A 41 4.11 -0.39 1.71
CA PHE A 41 4.42 -1.76 2.09
C PHE A 41 5.58 -1.82 3.09
N PHE A 42 6.62 -1.02 2.86
CA PHE A 42 7.74 -0.81 3.78
C PHE A 42 7.68 0.57 4.41
N GLU A 43 8.18 0.70 5.64
CA GLU A 43 8.21 2.00 6.33
C GLU A 43 9.14 3.02 5.62
N ALA A 44 10.14 2.53 4.90
CA ALA A 44 10.92 3.32 3.95
C ALA A 44 11.61 2.42 2.92
N TRP A 45 11.64 2.87 1.66
CA TRP A 45 12.47 2.26 0.62
C TRP A 45 13.43 3.28 0.01
N ILE A 46 14.74 3.06 0.17
CA ILE A 46 15.77 3.96 -0.37
C ILE A 46 16.27 3.53 -1.76
N GLY A 47 15.78 2.42 -2.29
CA GLY A 47 16.20 1.82 -3.56
C GLY A 47 16.63 0.36 -3.40
N ASP A 48 16.44 -0.42 -4.46
CA ASP A 48 16.62 -1.87 -4.45
C ASP A 48 18.06 -2.32 -4.11
N ASP A 49 19.06 -1.51 -4.43
CA ASP A 49 20.47 -1.75 -4.10
C ASP A 49 20.78 -1.57 -2.60
N GLY A 50 19.88 -0.89 -1.88
CA GLY A 50 19.99 -0.61 -0.45
C GLY A 50 19.22 -1.58 0.45
N MET A 51 18.67 -2.67 -0.09
CA MET A 51 17.87 -3.62 0.69
C MET A 51 18.63 -4.11 1.94
N THR A 52 17.98 -4.09 3.10
CA THR A 52 18.50 -4.71 4.33
C THR A 52 18.28 -6.23 4.32
N PRO A 53 18.92 -7.00 5.24
CA PRO A 53 18.61 -8.43 5.39
C PRO A 53 17.14 -8.71 5.64
N PHE A 54 16.45 -7.87 6.43
CA PHE A 54 15.02 -7.98 6.67
C PHE A 54 14.19 -7.76 5.40
N GLN A 55 14.49 -6.69 4.65
CA GLN A 55 13.77 -6.44 3.38
C GLN A 55 13.97 -7.61 2.40
N ARG A 56 15.16 -8.22 2.38
CA ARG A 56 15.43 -9.43 1.60
C ARG A 56 14.63 -10.64 2.08
N SER A 57 14.44 -10.83 3.39
CA SER A 57 13.60 -11.93 3.89
C SER A 57 12.13 -11.75 3.53
N ILE A 58 11.61 -10.52 3.56
CA ILE A 58 10.26 -10.21 3.06
C ILE A 58 10.16 -10.49 1.56
N CYS A 59 11.20 -10.13 0.78
CA CYS A 59 11.22 -10.45 -0.65
C CYS A 59 11.18 -11.96 -0.92
N ALA A 60 11.88 -12.76 -0.11
CA ALA A 60 11.87 -14.21 -0.22
C ALA A 60 10.49 -14.80 0.09
N ALA A 61 9.78 -14.28 1.11
CA ALA A 61 8.43 -14.73 1.44
C ALA A 61 7.42 -14.39 0.32
N LEU A 62 7.50 -13.18 -0.26
CA LEU A 62 6.72 -12.83 -1.45
C LEU A 62 7.05 -13.75 -2.63
N ARG A 63 8.33 -14.09 -2.79
CA ARG A 63 8.76 -14.98 -3.86
C ARG A 63 8.18 -16.38 -3.70
N GLU A 64 8.16 -16.93 -2.50
CA GLU A 64 7.50 -18.22 -2.23
C GLU A 64 6.02 -18.18 -2.62
N LEU A 65 5.30 -17.11 -2.26
CA LEU A 65 3.90 -16.96 -2.64
C LEU A 65 3.74 -16.90 -4.17
N SER A 66 4.57 -16.11 -4.86
CA SER A 66 4.56 -16.01 -6.32
C SER A 66 4.85 -17.35 -6.99
N ASP A 67 5.88 -18.07 -6.54
CA ASP A 67 6.24 -19.40 -7.04
C ASP A 67 5.17 -20.46 -6.76
N SER A 68 4.33 -20.26 -5.72
CA SER A 68 3.16 -21.12 -5.46
C SER A 68 1.99 -20.91 -6.42
N GLY A 69 2.08 -19.90 -7.30
CA GLY A 69 1.12 -19.63 -8.37
C GLY A 69 0.19 -18.44 -8.11
N THR A 70 0.29 -17.76 -6.97
CA THR A 70 -0.50 -16.54 -6.69
C THR A 70 0.20 -15.31 -7.28
N PRO A 71 -0.38 -14.64 -8.29
CA PRO A 71 0.17 -13.40 -8.83
C PRO A 71 0.18 -12.29 -7.78
N ILE A 72 1.28 -11.54 -7.73
CA ILE A 72 1.45 -10.43 -6.80
C ILE A 72 1.58 -9.14 -7.60
N PHE A 73 0.80 -8.14 -7.23
CA PHE A 73 0.86 -6.80 -7.79
C PHE A 73 1.22 -5.81 -6.69
N ILE A 74 2.21 -4.96 -6.96
CA ILE A 74 2.64 -3.93 -6.01
C ILE A 74 2.48 -2.56 -6.65
N MET A 75 1.98 -1.60 -5.90
CA MET A 75 1.89 -0.19 -6.27
C MET A 75 2.77 0.62 -5.32
N HIS A 76 3.35 1.71 -5.81
CA HIS A 76 4.11 2.63 -4.97
C HIS A 76 3.23 3.42 -4.02
N GLY A 77 3.62 3.50 -2.76
CA GLY A 77 3.14 4.49 -1.80
C GLY A 77 4.06 5.70 -1.71
N ASN A 78 3.84 6.54 -0.70
CA ASN A 78 4.69 7.70 -0.43
C ASN A 78 5.99 7.36 0.31
N ARG A 79 6.10 6.17 0.91
CA ARG A 79 7.29 5.71 1.64
C ARG A 79 8.22 4.85 0.81
N ASP A 80 7.69 4.19 -0.20
CA ASP A 80 8.36 3.15 -0.95
C ASP A 80 8.33 3.35 -2.47
N PHE A 81 8.12 4.58 -2.93
CA PHE A 81 8.13 4.98 -4.35
C PHE A 81 9.44 4.71 -5.12
N LEU A 82 10.51 4.33 -4.43
CA LEU A 82 11.78 3.92 -5.04
C LEU A 82 11.86 2.43 -5.35
N ILE A 83 10.86 1.61 -4.95
CA ILE A 83 10.78 0.19 -5.32
C ILE A 83 10.93 0.05 -6.83
N GLY A 84 11.86 -0.79 -7.26
CA GLY A 84 12.26 -0.89 -8.66
C GLY A 84 12.09 -2.28 -9.25
N LYS A 85 12.70 -2.44 -10.44
CA LYS A 85 12.65 -3.67 -11.20
C LYS A 85 13.39 -4.83 -10.52
N ALA A 86 14.43 -4.54 -9.74
CA ALA A 86 15.21 -5.59 -9.07
C ALA A 86 14.41 -6.20 -7.91
N PHE A 87 13.67 -5.37 -7.15
CA PHE A 87 12.67 -5.85 -6.20
C PHE A 87 11.64 -6.75 -6.90
N CYS A 88 10.99 -6.25 -7.95
CA CYS A 88 9.95 -6.99 -8.68
C CYS A 88 10.45 -8.32 -9.24
N LYS A 89 11.68 -8.35 -9.79
CA LYS A 89 12.32 -9.58 -10.26
C LYS A 89 12.59 -10.57 -9.12
N THR A 90 13.00 -10.07 -7.96
CA THR A 90 13.32 -10.91 -6.80
C THR A 90 12.06 -11.55 -6.23
N THR A 91 10.98 -10.78 -6.12
CA THR A 91 9.71 -11.22 -5.52
C THR A 91 8.77 -11.92 -6.49
N GLY A 92 8.98 -11.77 -7.81
CA GLY A 92 8.01 -12.20 -8.82
C GLY A 92 6.77 -11.29 -8.88
N ALA A 93 6.79 -10.14 -8.21
CA ALA A 93 5.68 -9.18 -8.24
C ALA A 93 5.70 -8.32 -9.52
N THR A 94 4.52 -7.88 -9.94
CA THR A 94 4.33 -6.91 -11.03
C THR A 94 4.10 -5.52 -10.45
N LEU A 95 4.93 -4.54 -10.86
CA LEU A 95 4.75 -3.14 -10.46
C LEU A 95 3.60 -2.50 -11.25
N LEU A 96 2.55 -2.08 -10.55
CA LEU A 96 1.46 -1.27 -11.06
C LEU A 96 1.79 0.22 -10.99
N LYS A 97 1.24 0.99 -11.93
CA LYS A 97 1.27 2.45 -11.87
C LYS A 97 0.22 2.94 -10.88
N ASP A 98 0.51 4.01 -10.16
CA ASP A 98 -0.53 4.80 -9.50
C ASP A 98 -0.92 5.96 -10.42
N PRO A 99 -2.17 6.02 -10.94
CA PRO A 99 -3.27 5.05 -10.77
C PRO A 99 -3.25 3.87 -11.77
N SER A 100 -3.99 2.80 -11.46
CA SER A 100 -4.26 1.67 -12.37
C SER A 100 -5.72 1.21 -12.31
N VAL A 101 -6.33 0.89 -13.46
CA VAL A 101 -7.65 0.24 -13.51
C VAL A 101 -7.46 -1.26 -13.75
N VAL A 102 -8.07 -2.09 -12.92
CA VAL A 102 -7.99 -3.56 -13.01
C VAL A 102 -9.38 -4.19 -12.99
N GLN A 103 -9.49 -5.45 -13.41
CA GLN A 103 -10.73 -6.22 -13.31
C GLN A 103 -10.71 -7.06 -12.05
N LEU A 104 -11.64 -6.80 -11.11
CA LEU A 104 -11.85 -7.61 -9.91
C LEU A 104 -13.24 -8.26 -10.01
N HIS A 105 -13.28 -9.59 -10.16
CA HIS A 105 -14.55 -10.33 -10.33
C HIS A 105 -15.49 -9.75 -11.41
N GLY A 106 -14.91 -9.29 -12.54
CA GLY A 106 -15.66 -8.74 -13.68
C GLY A 106 -16.05 -7.26 -13.55
N GLU A 107 -15.70 -6.60 -12.45
CA GLU A 107 -15.89 -5.17 -12.24
C GLU A 107 -14.60 -4.38 -12.52
N PRO A 108 -14.65 -3.28 -13.31
CA PRO A 108 -13.52 -2.37 -13.45
C PRO A 108 -13.33 -1.55 -12.17
N VAL A 109 -12.18 -1.69 -11.53
CA VAL A 109 -11.85 -1.07 -10.25
C VAL A 109 -10.60 -0.19 -10.41
N LEU A 110 -10.69 1.05 -9.95
CA LEU A 110 -9.56 1.97 -9.87
C LEU A 110 -8.77 1.68 -8.59
N LEU A 111 -7.48 1.44 -8.73
CA LEU A 111 -6.51 1.27 -7.65
C LEU A 111 -5.59 2.49 -7.59
N MET A 112 -5.38 2.98 -6.38
CA MET A 112 -4.47 4.08 -6.07
C MET A 112 -3.81 3.80 -4.72
N HIS A 113 -2.66 4.39 -4.44
CA HIS A 113 -2.22 4.47 -3.05
C HIS A 113 -3.12 5.42 -2.26
N GLY A 114 -3.53 6.54 -2.87
CA GLY A 114 -4.53 7.47 -2.32
C GLY A 114 -3.96 8.84 -1.95
N ASP A 115 -2.64 8.95 -1.79
CA ASP A 115 -1.95 10.18 -1.43
C ASP A 115 -2.18 11.34 -2.41
N SER A 116 -2.38 11.04 -3.71
CA SER A 116 -2.73 12.06 -4.71
C SER A 116 -4.11 12.68 -4.55
N LEU A 117 -5.00 12.05 -3.77
CA LEU A 117 -6.35 12.56 -3.51
C LEU A 117 -6.36 13.60 -2.38
N CYS A 118 -5.31 13.68 -1.57
CA CYS A 118 -5.18 14.65 -0.46
C CYS A 118 -4.72 16.03 -0.97
N THR A 119 -5.45 16.60 -1.94
CA THR A 119 -5.02 17.81 -2.67
C THR A 119 -5.03 19.09 -1.84
N ARG A 120 -5.72 19.09 -0.69
CA ARG A 120 -5.70 20.21 0.27
C ARG A 120 -4.40 20.30 1.06
N ASP A 121 -3.62 19.23 1.15
CA ASP A 121 -2.25 19.26 1.70
C ASP A 121 -1.27 19.81 0.66
N LEU A 122 -1.29 21.13 0.45
CA LEU A 122 -0.47 21.80 -0.56
C LEU A 122 1.03 21.59 -0.34
N GLY A 123 1.48 21.47 0.91
CA GLY A 123 2.87 21.19 1.25
C GLY A 123 3.28 19.79 0.79
N TYR A 124 2.45 18.79 1.11
CA TYR A 124 2.65 17.42 0.65
C TYR A 124 2.58 17.32 -0.88
N MET A 125 1.59 17.95 -1.53
CA MET A 125 1.46 17.94 -3.00
C MET A 125 2.68 18.52 -3.72
N LYS A 126 3.29 19.57 -3.17
CA LYS A 126 4.56 20.12 -3.70
C LYS A 126 5.70 19.11 -3.56
N LEU A 127 5.87 18.52 -2.37
CA LEU A 127 6.90 17.52 -2.11
C LEU A 127 6.72 16.29 -3.02
N ARG A 128 5.49 15.79 -3.12
CA ARG A 128 5.09 14.67 -4.00
C ARG A 128 5.51 14.91 -5.44
N ARG A 129 5.24 16.11 -5.98
CA ARG A 129 5.62 16.51 -7.34
C ARG A 129 7.14 16.51 -7.54
N ILE A 130 7.89 16.99 -6.54
CA ILE A 130 9.36 16.99 -6.57
C ILE A 130 9.89 15.56 -6.54
N LEU A 131 9.48 14.75 -5.56
CA LEU A 131 10.00 13.39 -5.36
C LEU A 131 9.67 12.44 -6.51
N ARG A 132 8.51 12.60 -7.16
CA ARG A 132 8.11 11.79 -8.32
C ARG A 132 8.63 12.33 -9.66
N ASN A 133 9.39 13.43 -9.68
CA ASN A 133 10.01 13.93 -10.91
C ASN A 133 11.09 12.94 -11.40
N PRO A 134 11.10 12.53 -12.69
CA PRO A 134 12.09 11.58 -13.23
C PRO A 134 13.55 11.98 -13.01
N LEU A 135 13.88 13.28 -13.08
CA LEU A 135 15.23 13.78 -12.83
C LEU A 135 15.62 13.64 -11.35
N VAL A 136 14.67 13.93 -10.45
CA VAL A 136 14.90 13.74 -9.01
C VAL A 136 15.05 12.26 -8.68
N LEU A 137 14.19 11.40 -9.22
CA LEU A 137 14.32 9.94 -9.07
C LEU A 137 15.66 9.41 -9.60
N PHE A 138 16.12 9.95 -10.74
CA PHE A 138 17.43 9.63 -11.27
C PHE A 138 18.54 10.03 -10.29
N ILE A 139 18.54 11.27 -9.80
CA ILE A 139 19.53 11.75 -8.83
C ILE A 139 19.49 10.89 -7.56
N LEU A 140 18.32 10.67 -6.98
CA LEU A 140 18.15 9.87 -5.75
C LEU A 140 18.75 8.48 -5.89
N ARG A 141 18.52 7.80 -7.03
CA ARG A 141 19.07 6.46 -7.30
C ARG A 141 20.60 6.43 -7.44
N HIS A 142 21.23 7.56 -7.79
CA HIS A 142 22.69 7.67 -7.95
C HIS A 142 23.39 8.22 -6.69
N LEU A 143 22.63 8.62 -5.66
CA LEU A 143 23.24 9.02 -4.39
C LEU A 143 23.81 7.80 -3.65
N PRO A 144 24.95 7.96 -2.94
CA PRO A 144 25.43 6.93 -2.02
C PRO A 144 24.37 6.52 -1.00
N LEU A 145 24.33 5.25 -0.62
CA LEU A 145 23.33 4.72 0.33
C LEU A 145 23.25 5.52 1.63
N ARG A 146 24.40 5.93 2.19
CA ARG A 146 24.47 6.75 3.40
C ARG A 146 23.69 8.08 3.25
N ALA A 147 23.81 8.73 2.09
CA ALA A 147 23.11 9.98 1.81
C ALA A 147 21.60 9.76 1.67
N ARG A 148 21.18 8.69 0.99
CA ARG A 148 19.75 8.33 0.88
C ARG A 148 19.13 8.01 2.23
N HIS A 149 19.83 7.26 3.09
CA HIS A 149 19.38 7.02 4.47
C HIS A 149 19.22 8.32 5.27
N ALA A 150 20.18 9.24 5.16
CA ALA A 150 20.09 10.53 5.82
C ALA A 150 18.87 11.34 5.34
N LEU A 151 18.64 11.38 4.02
CA LEU A 151 17.48 12.05 3.43
C LEU A 151 16.17 11.40 3.88
N ALA A 152 16.06 10.07 3.85
CA ALA A 152 14.86 9.35 4.26
C ALA A 152 14.54 9.59 5.75
N ARG A 153 15.55 9.65 6.63
CA ARG A 153 15.36 10.02 8.04
C ARG A 153 14.85 11.45 8.19
N LYS A 154 15.44 12.40 7.45
CA LYS A 154 15.04 13.82 7.49
C LYS A 154 13.60 14.02 7.00
N LEU A 155 13.24 13.46 5.84
CA LEU A 155 11.89 13.55 5.28
C LEU A 155 10.85 12.96 6.24
N ARG A 156 11.17 11.83 6.90
CA ARG A 156 10.29 11.25 7.91
C ARG A 156 10.14 12.13 9.15
N SER A 157 11.23 12.69 9.69
CA SER A 157 11.13 13.56 10.87
C SER A 157 10.31 14.82 10.58
N GLU A 158 10.53 15.43 9.41
CA GLU A 158 9.78 16.62 8.97
C GLU A 158 8.30 16.29 8.72
N SER A 159 8.01 15.16 8.06
CA SER A 159 6.65 14.69 7.84
C SER A 159 5.92 14.45 9.17
N ARG A 160 6.52 13.72 10.12
CA ARG A 160 5.92 13.48 11.45
C ARG A 160 5.66 14.78 12.20
N ALA A 161 6.58 15.75 12.13
CA ALA A 161 6.39 17.06 12.77
C ALA A 161 5.23 17.84 12.13
N GLN A 162 5.16 17.88 10.80
CA GLN A 162 4.09 18.60 10.09
C GLN A 162 2.72 17.95 10.25
N THR A 163 2.62 16.61 10.17
CA THR A 163 1.34 15.89 10.28
C THR A 163 0.71 16.11 11.65
N ARG A 164 1.50 16.20 12.74
CA ARG A 164 0.99 16.52 14.09
C ARG A 164 0.34 17.91 14.19
N MET A 165 0.70 18.83 13.30
CA MET A 165 0.19 20.20 13.28
C MET A 165 -0.99 20.40 12.31
N LYS A 166 -1.27 19.42 11.45
CA LYS A 166 -2.33 19.51 10.44
C LYS A 166 -3.67 19.08 11.02
N ALA A 167 -4.73 19.77 10.63
CA ALA A 167 -6.09 19.34 10.92
C ALA A 167 -6.42 18.03 10.16
N ASN A 168 -7.29 17.21 10.75
CA ASN A 168 -7.64 15.89 10.21
C ASN A 168 -8.23 15.95 8.79
N ASP A 169 -8.93 17.01 8.43
CA ASP A 169 -9.53 17.24 7.12
C ASP A 169 -8.52 17.65 6.04
N ILE A 170 -7.31 18.08 6.43
CA ILE A 170 -6.23 18.43 5.50
C ILE A 170 -5.48 17.19 5.03
N VAL A 171 -5.37 16.17 5.89
CA VAL A 171 -4.60 14.94 5.62
C VAL A 171 -5.43 13.81 5.01
N ASP A 172 -6.75 13.90 5.08
CA ASP A 172 -7.66 12.99 4.38
C ASP A 172 -7.84 13.42 2.91
N VAL A 173 -8.50 12.58 2.12
CA VAL A 173 -8.80 12.88 0.73
C VAL A 173 -9.67 14.13 0.60
N THR A 174 -9.42 14.92 -0.44
CA THR A 174 -10.32 16.00 -0.85
C THR A 174 -11.61 15.38 -1.40
N PRO A 175 -12.79 15.63 -0.79
CA PRO A 175 -14.03 14.93 -1.15
C PRO A 175 -14.40 15.03 -2.63
N GLU A 176 -14.13 16.18 -3.25
CA GLU A 176 -14.46 16.45 -4.66
C GLU A 176 -13.55 15.70 -5.64
N GLU A 177 -12.34 15.31 -5.23
CA GLU A 177 -11.39 14.59 -6.08
C GLU A 177 -11.80 13.14 -6.33
N VAL A 178 -12.51 12.53 -5.38
CA VAL A 178 -12.97 11.14 -5.47
C VAL A 178 -13.92 10.92 -6.65
N PRO A 179 -15.09 11.60 -6.75
CA PRO A 179 -15.98 11.41 -7.91
C PRO A 179 -15.31 11.88 -9.20
N ARG A 180 -14.49 12.95 -9.16
CA ARG A 180 -13.76 13.46 -10.33
C ARG A 180 -12.84 12.41 -10.95
N VAL A 181 -11.99 11.78 -10.13
CA VAL A 181 -11.05 10.76 -10.63
C VAL A 181 -11.78 9.50 -11.06
N MET A 182 -12.80 9.06 -10.32
CA MET A 182 -13.56 7.88 -10.69
C MET A 182 -14.30 8.07 -12.02
N GLN A 183 -14.87 9.25 -12.26
CA GLN A 183 -15.48 9.62 -13.55
C GLN A 183 -14.44 9.67 -14.67
N GLN A 184 -13.26 10.27 -14.42
CA GLN A 184 -12.17 10.32 -15.39
C GLN A 184 -11.73 8.93 -15.87
N PHE A 185 -11.71 7.94 -14.97
CA PHE A 185 -11.33 6.56 -15.29
C PHE A 185 -12.53 5.67 -15.66
N GLY A 186 -13.76 6.20 -15.65
CA GLY A 186 -14.97 5.45 -16.02
C GLY A 186 -15.29 4.29 -15.07
N VAL A 187 -14.98 4.42 -13.78
CA VAL A 187 -15.18 3.36 -12.77
C VAL A 187 -16.26 3.73 -11.75
N ARG A 188 -16.83 2.71 -11.11
CA ARG A 188 -17.76 2.86 -9.98
C ARG A 188 -17.18 2.39 -8.64
N THR A 189 -15.99 1.80 -8.65
CA THR A 189 -15.27 1.40 -7.45
C THR A 189 -13.86 1.91 -7.47
N LEU A 190 -13.47 2.57 -6.38
CA LEU A 190 -12.12 3.00 -6.07
C LEU A 190 -11.65 2.26 -4.82
N VAL A 191 -10.45 1.68 -4.85
CA VAL A 191 -9.77 1.13 -3.67
C VAL A 191 -8.45 1.89 -3.47
N HIS A 192 -8.21 2.38 -2.26
CA HIS A 192 -6.95 3.04 -1.91
C HIS A 192 -6.58 2.85 -0.43
N GLY A 193 -5.34 3.20 -0.07
CA GLY A 193 -4.82 3.21 1.30
C GLY A 193 -4.54 4.63 1.80
N HIS A 194 -3.33 4.86 2.31
CA HIS A 194 -2.71 6.15 2.69
C HIS A 194 -3.33 6.90 3.87
N THR A 195 -4.66 6.94 4.00
CA THR A 195 -5.31 7.79 5.02
C THR A 195 -5.48 7.10 6.36
N HIS A 196 -5.21 5.79 6.45
CA HIS A 196 -5.30 4.96 7.67
C HIS A 196 -6.70 5.00 8.30
N ARG A 197 -7.74 5.15 7.46
CA ARG A 197 -9.15 5.27 7.87
C ARG A 197 -9.99 4.20 7.18
N PRO A 198 -9.86 2.91 7.57
CA PRO A 198 -10.53 1.81 6.88
C PRO A 198 -12.04 2.00 6.89
N ALA A 199 -12.64 2.06 5.70
CA ALA A 199 -14.06 2.30 5.52
C ALA A 199 -14.53 1.98 4.09
N ILE A 200 -15.82 1.68 3.94
CA ILE A 200 -16.50 1.63 2.65
C ILE A 200 -17.45 2.83 2.57
N HIS A 201 -17.07 3.85 1.81
CA HIS A 201 -17.88 5.04 1.58
C HIS A 201 -18.76 4.83 0.35
N LYS A 202 -20.08 4.95 0.53
CA LYS A 202 -21.04 5.00 -0.57
C LYS A 202 -21.09 6.42 -1.14
N LEU A 203 -21.08 6.55 -2.45
CA LEU A 203 -21.22 7.83 -3.15
C LEU A 203 -21.98 7.65 -4.48
N GLN A 204 -22.17 8.74 -5.20
CA GLN A 204 -22.80 8.77 -6.52
C GLN A 204 -21.83 9.38 -7.54
N ILE A 205 -21.84 8.86 -8.76
CA ILE A 205 -21.15 9.45 -9.92
C ILE A 205 -22.20 9.62 -11.01
N GLY A 206 -22.66 10.87 -11.20
CA GLY A 206 -23.91 11.12 -11.92
C GLY A 206 -25.08 10.45 -11.19
N ASP A 207 -25.88 9.67 -11.91
CA ASP A 207 -27.01 8.92 -11.35
C ASP A 207 -26.66 7.48 -10.92
N GLN A 208 -25.38 7.10 -10.98
CA GLN A 208 -24.93 5.75 -10.67
C GLN A 208 -24.32 5.63 -9.28
N ALA A 209 -24.78 4.64 -8.52
CA ALA A 209 -24.19 4.27 -7.25
C ALA A 209 -22.73 3.83 -7.45
N ALA A 210 -21.86 4.37 -6.60
CA ALA A 210 -20.44 4.11 -6.58
C ALA A 210 -19.94 3.93 -5.15
N LYS A 211 -18.72 3.39 -5.00
CA LYS A 211 -18.09 3.20 -3.69
C LYS A 211 -16.59 3.51 -3.72
N ARG A 212 -16.11 4.07 -2.62
CA ARG A 212 -14.69 4.23 -2.31
C ARG A 212 -14.37 3.36 -1.10
N ILE A 213 -13.44 2.45 -1.26
CA ILE A 213 -12.98 1.53 -0.21
C ILE A 213 -11.58 1.98 0.22
N VAL A 214 -11.45 2.29 1.50
CA VAL A 214 -10.18 2.66 2.12
C VAL A 214 -9.66 1.44 2.87
N LEU A 215 -8.44 1.01 2.55
CA LEU A 215 -7.75 -0.06 3.25
C LEU A 215 -7.24 0.44 4.61
N GLY A 216 -7.10 -0.48 5.57
CA GLY A 216 -6.61 -0.16 6.91
C GLY A 216 -5.10 -0.33 7.01
N ASP A 217 -4.47 0.49 7.84
CA ASP A 217 -3.06 0.35 8.18
C ASP A 217 -2.85 -0.73 9.24
N TRP A 218 -1.62 -1.27 9.27
CA TRP A 218 -1.30 -2.39 10.12
C TRP A 218 -0.65 -1.98 11.44
N ASP A 219 -0.85 -0.75 11.93
CA ASP A 219 -0.19 -0.32 13.17
C ASP A 219 -0.68 -1.11 14.40
N LYS A 220 -1.96 -1.49 14.43
CA LYS A 220 -2.59 -2.17 15.60
C LYS A 220 -3.11 -3.57 15.31
N GLN A 221 -3.58 -3.81 14.09
CA GLN A 221 -4.19 -5.06 13.64
C GLN A 221 -3.99 -5.18 12.13
N GLY A 222 -4.02 -6.40 11.60
CA GLY A 222 -3.93 -6.62 10.17
C GLY A 222 -5.23 -6.26 9.47
N TRP A 223 -5.14 -5.85 8.20
CA TRP A 223 -6.31 -5.56 7.37
C TRP A 223 -6.17 -6.20 6.00
N ALA A 224 -7.28 -6.70 5.48
CA ALA A 224 -7.37 -7.11 4.08
C ALA A 224 -8.76 -6.83 3.53
N LEU A 225 -8.81 -6.36 2.29
CA LEU A 225 -10.00 -6.39 1.46
C LEU A 225 -9.99 -7.70 0.68
N GLN A 226 -11.01 -8.51 0.90
CA GLN A 226 -11.28 -9.70 0.10
C GLN A 226 -12.32 -9.37 -0.96
N VAL A 227 -12.06 -9.81 -2.19
CA VAL A 227 -13.00 -9.73 -3.31
C VAL A 227 -13.27 -11.11 -3.85
N ASP A 228 -14.53 -11.51 -3.87
CA ASP A 228 -15.01 -12.76 -4.44
C ASP A 228 -16.43 -12.61 -5.02
N GLU A 229 -17.11 -13.72 -5.30
CA GLU A 229 -18.49 -13.74 -5.83
C GLU A 229 -19.50 -13.07 -4.88
N GLN A 230 -19.18 -12.93 -3.59
CA GLN A 230 -20.01 -12.25 -2.60
C GLN A 230 -19.75 -10.73 -2.57
N GLY A 231 -18.80 -10.23 -3.37
CA GLY A 231 -18.46 -8.83 -3.49
C GLY A 231 -17.22 -8.45 -2.68
N PHE A 232 -17.26 -7.28 -2.05
CA PHE A 232 -16.11 -6.62 -1.42
C PHE A 232 -16.26 -6.65 0.09
N GLN A 233 -15.36 -7.36 0.77
CA GLN A 233 -15.38 -7.56 2.22
C GLN A 233 -14.10 -7.00 2.83
N LEU A 234 -14.20 -5.81 3.43
CA LEU A 234 -13.10 -5.19 4.18
C LEU A 234 -13.16 -5.65 5.62
N ALA A 235 -12.12 -6.34 6.09
CA ALA A 235 -12.08 -6.88 7.45
C ALA A 235 -10.69 -6.71 8.10
N ALA A 236 -10.72 -6.43 9.40
CA ALA A 236 -9.56 -6.51 10.26
C ALA A 236 -9.35 -7.95 10.74
N PHE A 237 -8.12 -8.26 11.14
CA PHE A 237 -7.78 -9.49 11.84
C PHE A 237 -6.66 -9.21 12.85
N ASP A 238 -6.72 -9.89 14.00
CA ASP A 238 -5.75 -9.68 15.06
C ASP A 238 -4.37 -10.24 14.71
N PHE A 239 -3.34 -9.64 15.30
CA PHE A 239 -2.02 -10.28 15.31
C PHE A 239 -2.09 -11.53 16.17
N VAL A 240 -1.72 -12.68 15.60
CA VAL A 240 -1.74 -13.94 16.35
C VAL A 240 -0.75 -13.83 17.51
N ASN A 241 -1.28 -13.87 18.74
CA ASN A 241 -0.48 -13.82 19.95
C ASN A 241 0.17 -15.20 20.19
N PRO A 242 1.50 -15.33 20.15
CA PRO A 242 2.17 -16.63 20.21
C PRO A 242 1.91 -17.41 21.52
N GLN A 243 1.46 -16.75 22.60
CA GLN A 243 1.13 -17.42 23.86
C GLN A 243 -0.20 -18.19 23.82
N LEU A 244 -1.07 -17.94 22.84
CA LEU A 244 -2.36 -18.64 22.68
C LEU A 244 -2.31 -19.76 21.62
N ALA A 245 -1.18 -19.92 20.92
CA ALA A 245 -0.93 -21.00 19.97
C ALA A 245 -0.17 -22.16 20.63
N LEU A 246 -0.72 -22.71 21.72
CA LEU A 246 -0.34 -24.06 22.18
C LEU A 246 -1.34 -25.06 21.60
N PRO A 247 -0.91 -26.03 20.77
CA PRO A 247 -1.76 -27.15 20.41
C PRO A 247 -1.82 -28.14 21.58
N GLY A 248 -3.02 -28.46 22.04
CA GLY A 248 -3.39 -29.73 22.67
C GLY A 248 -2.70 -30.11 23.98
N ALA A 249 -3.45 -30.00 25.08
CA ALA A 249 -3.49 -31.06 26.08
C ALA A 249 -4.61 -32.04 25.72
#